data_AF-A0AAN8IME2-F1
#
_entry.id   AF-A0AAN8IME2-F1
#
_cell.length_a   1.000
_cell.length_b   1.000
_cell.length_c   1.000
_cell.angle_alpha   90.00
_cell.angle_beta   90.00
_cell.angle_gamma   90.00
#
_symmetry.space_group_name_H-M   'P 1'
#
loop_
_entity.id
_entity.type
_entity.pdbx_description
1 polymer ?
#
loop_
_entity_poly.entity_id
_entity_poly.type
_entity_poly.pdbx_seq_one_letter_code
_entity_poly.pdbx_strand_id
1 'polypeptide(L)'
;MDTNNRAKRSYLSFYQRGLSFCFQAVCTDKIIPTLSYFAKGYGPGNDPRRAYALSFLITVTVVMIGNLNMIAPFISNFFLCAYALVNYACFIACLSQTPDVNWGTSTTATTYKHALNGVMKLTKDEPHVKNYRPQVGLLSVLRMRSRKGK
;
A
#
# COMPACT_ATOMS: atom_id res chain seq x y z
N MET A 1 5.89 7.69 -40.44
CA MET A 1 5.90 6.24 -40.13
C MET A 1 6.86 5.89 -38.96
N ASP A 2 7.29 6.85 -38.12
CA ASP A 2 8.46 6.68 -37.21
C ASP A 2 8.14 6.59 -35.71
N THR A 3 6.87 6.67 -35.32
CA THR A 3 6.45 6.60 -33.90
C THR A 3 6.46 5.16 -33.37
N ASN A 4 6.08 4.18 -34.21
CA ASN A 4 6.05 2.76 -33.86
C ASN A 4 7.46 2.19 -33.59
N ASN A 5 8.45 2.56 -34.41
CA ASN A 5 9.83 2.14 -34.22
C ASN A 5 10.50 2.82 -33.02
N ARG A 6 10.09 4.05 -32.68
CA ARG A 6 10.52 4.74 -31.45
C ARG A 6 9.97 4.07 -30.21
N ALA A 7 8.67 3.79 -30.20
CA ALA A 7 8.02 3.09 -29.10
C ALA A 7 8.65 1.70 -28.89
N LYS A 8 8.82 0.92 -29.96
CA LYS A 8 9.51 -0.38 -29.92
C LYS A 8 10.93 -0.28 -29.35
N ARG A 9 11.73 0.72 -29.74
CA ARG A 9 13.07 0.93 -29.14
C ARG A 9 13.00 1.28 -27.66
N SER A 10 12.03 2.09 -27.24
CA SER A 10 11.82 2.42 -25.83
C SER A 10 11.41 1.19 -25.03
N TYR A 11 10.49 0.37 -25.53
CA TYR A 11 10.07 -0.87 -24.88
C TYR A 11 11.21 -1.90 -24.83
N LEU A 12 11.95 -2.09 -25.92
CA LEU A 12 13.11 -2.97 -25.96
C LEU A 12 14.18 -2.51 -24.98
N SER A 13 14.42 -1.19 -24.92
CA SER A 13 15.35 -0.58 -23.99
C SER A 13 14.88 -0.67 -22.53
N PHE A 14 13.58 -0.70 -22.26
CA PHE A 14 13.04 -0.90 -20.91
C PHE A 14 13.17 -2.37 -20.47
N TYR A 15 12.83 -3.29 -21.37
CA TYR A 15 12.87 -4.73 -21.10
C TYR A 15 14.31 -5.22 -20.85
N GLN A 16 15.26 -4.74 -21.64
CA GLN A 16 16.68 -5.08 -21.49
C GLN A 16 17.30 -4.50 -20.20
N ARG A 17 16.63 -3.54 -19.56
CA ARG A 17 17.11 -2.82 -18.37
C ARG A 17 16.49 -3.31 -17.05
N GLY A 18 15.57 -4.26 -17.05
CA GLY A 18 14.75 -4.62 -15.87
C GLY A 18 15.52 -4.82 -14.54
N LEU A 19 16.17 -5.97 -14.33
CA LEU A 19 16.70 -6.35 -13.01
C LEU A 19 17.81 -5.41 -12.50
N SER A 20 18.79 -5.12 -13.34
CA SER A 20 20.00 -4.39 -12.95
C SER A 20 19.73 -2.92 -12.65
N PHE A 21 18.77 -2.29 -13.33
CA PHE A 21 18.37 -0.91 -13.05
C PHE A 21 17.37 -0.82 -11.89
N CYS A 22 16.46 -1.78 -11.72
CA CYS A 22 15.64 -1.85 -10.51
C CYS A 22 16.52 -1.97 -9.26
N PHE A 23 17.54 -2.84 -9.31
CA PHE A 23 18.50 -2.97 -8.20
C PHE A 23 19.28 -1.68 -7.96
N GLN A 24 19.74 -1.01 -9.02
CA GLN A 24 20.43 0.28 -8.90
C GLN A 24 19.54 1.38 -8.33
N ALA A 25 18.26 1.43 -8.73
CA ALA A 25 17.28 2.38 -8.21
C ALA A 25 17.10 2.19 -6.70
N VAL A 26 16.87 0.95 -6.26
CA VAL A 26 16.76 0.60 -4.83
C VAL A 26 18.03 0.99 -4.05
N CYS A 27 19.21 0.76 -4.62
CA CYS A 27 20.47 1.15 -3.97
C CYS A 27 20.66 2.67 -3.91
N THR A 28 20.08 3.40 -4.86
CA THR A 28 20.12 4.88 -4.93
C THR A 28 19.24 5.51 -3.85
N ASP A 29 18.15 4.84 -3.47
CA ASP A 29 17.23 5.30 -2.43
C ASP A 29 17.83 5.29 -1.01
N LYS A 30 19.06 4.76 -0.83
CA LYS A 30 19.83 4.75 0.44
C LYS A 30 19.07 4.20 1.66
N ILE A 31 18.01 3.42 1.44
CA ILE A 31 17.22 2.76 2.50
C ILE A 31 18.11 1.85 3.36
N ILE A 32 19.11 1.22 2.72
CA ILE A 32 20.12 0.40 3.38
C ILE A 32 21.50 1.05 3.10
N PRO A 33 22.12 1.74 4.07
CA PRO A 33 23.33 2.52 3.83
C PRO A 33 24.53 1.67 3.37
N THR A 34 24.58 0.40 3.77
CA THR A 34 25.62 -0.56 3.36
C THR A 34 25.52 -0.94 1.88
N LEU A 35 24.33 -0.88 1.26
CA LEU A 35 24.11 -1.25 -0.14
C LEU A 35 24.37 -0.11 -1.12
N SER A 36 24.62 1.11 -0.62
CA SER A 36 24.91 2.31 -1.42
C SER A 36 26.14 2.17 -2.33
N TYR A 37 27.03 1.22 -2.06
CA TYR A 37 28.16 0.88 -2.93
C TYR A 37 27.71 0.46 -4.34
N PHE A 38 26.55 -0.20 -4.49
CA PHE A 38 26.03 -0.65 -5.79
C PHE A 38 25.24 0.43 -6.55
N ALA A 39 24.94 1.57 -5.91
CA ALA A 39 24.19 2.67 -6.51
C ALA A 39 25.00 3.46 -7.55
N LYS A 40 26.34 3.38 -7.51
CA LYS A 40 27.22 4.09 -8.43
C LYS A 40 27.11 3.51 -9.84
N GLY A 41 26.41 4.20 -10.74
CA GLY A 41 26.44 3.89 -12.16
C GLY A 41 27.58 4.58 -12.89
N TYR A 42 27.86 4.11 -14.10
CA TYR A 42 29.06 4.48 -14.86
C TYR A 42 28.70 4.97 -16.26
N GLY A 43 29.40 6.01 -16.73
CA GLY A 43 29.26 6.55 -18.09
C GLY A 43 28.05 7.47 -18.29
N PRO A 44 27.85 7.97 -19.53
CA PRO A 44 26.78 8.91 -19.86
C PRO A 44 25.37 8.32 -19.72
N GLY A 45 25.23 6.99 -19.71
CA GLY A 45 23.97 6.26 -19.53
C GLY A 45 23.69 5.78 -18.09
N ASN A 46 24.56 6.12 -17.12
CA ASN A 46 24.48 5.66 -15.73
C ASN A 46 24.35 4.12 -15.58
N ASP A 47 25.11 3.36 -16.37
CA ASP A 47 24.91 1.91 -16.48
C ASP A 47 25.34 1.18 -15.19
N PRO A 48 24.51 0.26 -14.67
CA PRO A 48 24.76 -0.48 -13.42
C PRO A 48 25.71 -1.66 -13.61
N ARG A 49 26.98 -1.37 -13.94
CA ARG A 49 28.02 -2.41 -14.17
C ARG A 49 28.15 -3.40 -13.02
N ARG A 50 28.09 -2.90 -11.77
CA ARG A 50 28.19 -3.74 -10.56
C ARG A 50 26.98 -4.66 -10.39
N ALA A 51 25.78 -4.20 -10.77
CA ALA A 51 24.57 -5.02 -10.71
C ALA A 51 24.62 -6.14 -11.75
N TYR A 52 25.14 -5.88 -12.96
CA TYR A 52 25.36 -6.92 -13.98
C TYR A 52 26.34 -7.98 -13.50
N ALA A 53 27.46 -7.58 -12.90
CA ALA A 53 28.43 -8.50 -12.33
C ALA A 53 27.81 -9.37 -11.23
N LEU A 54 27.01 -8.77 -10.34
CA LEU A 54 26.31 -9.48 -9.27
C LEU A 54 25.29 -10.48 -9.83
N SER A 55 24.45 -10.07 -10.79
CA SER A 55 23.50 -11.00 -11.42
C SER A 55 24.20 -12.14 -12.14
N PHE A 56 25.32 -11.86 -12.81
CA PHE A 56 26.13 -12.87 -13.48
C PHE A 56 26.69 -13.90 -12.50
N LEU A 57 27.25 -13.46 -11.37
CA LEU A 57 27.75 -14.36 -10.33
C LEU A 57 26.63 -15.24 -9.76
N ILE A 58 25.46 -14.66 -9.45
CA ILE A 58 24.31 -15.42 -8.93
C ILE A 58 23.86 -16.46 -9.95
N THR A 59 23.70 -16.07 -11.23
CA THR A 59 23.31 -17.00 -12.29
C THR A 59 24.33 -18.12 -12.45
N VAL A 60 25.63 -17.82 -12.44
CA VAL A 60 26.68 -18.83 -12.53
C VAL A 60 26.61 -19.80 -11.33
N THR A 61 26.45 -19.30 -10.11
CA THR A 61 26.29 -20.16 -8.92
C THR A 61 25.07 -21.07 -9.03
N VAL A 62 23.93 -20.55 -9.48
CA VAL A 62 22.70 -21.34 -9.66
C VAL A 62 22.88 -22.40 -10.76
N VAL A 63 23.52 -22.06 -11.88
CA VAL A 63 23.80 -23.01 -12.97
C VAL A 63 24.77 -24.10 -12.54
N MET A 64 25.77 -23.77 -11.71
CA MET A 64 26.77 -24.74 -11.21
C MET A 64 26.17 -25.81 -10.30
N ILE A 65 25.00 -25.59 -9.68
CA ILE A 65 24.30 -26.62 -8.88
C ILE A 65 23.81 -27.77 -9.76
N GLY A 66 23.53 -27.54 -11.06
CA GLY A 66 23.22 -28.58 -12.05
C GLY A 66 21.91 -29.36 -11.81
N ASN A 67 21.15 -29.06 -10.76
CA ASN A 67 19.93 -29.77 -10.37
C ASN A 67 18.71 -28.85 -10.37
N LEU A 68 17.93 -28.90 -11.45
CA LEU A 68 16.73 -28.10 -11.65
C LEU A 68 15.66 -28.36 -10.59
N ASN A 69 15.51 -29.61 -10.14
CA ASN A 69 14.47 -30.00 -9.18
C ASN A 69 14.69 -29.37 -7.81
N MET A 70 15.94 -29.07 -7.46
CA MET A 70 16.27 -28.35 -6.23
C MET A 70 16.04 -26.84 -6.39
N ILE A 71 16.34 -26.26 -7.56
CA ILE A 71 16.25 -24.81 -7.80
C ILE A 71 14.80 -24.33 -7.90
N ALA A 72 13.92 -25.14 -8.50
CA ALA A 72 12.50 -24.81 -8.71
C ALA A 72 11.73 -24.39 -7.43
N PRO A 73 11.81 -25.11 -6.29
CA PRO A 73 11.13 -24.69 -5.06
C PRO A 73 11.75 -23.43 -4.44
N PHE A 74 13.06 -23.20 -4.58
CA PHE A 74 13.69 -21.97 -4.06
C PHE A 74 13.16 -20.72 -4.76
N ILE A 75 13.11 -20.75 -6.10
CA ILE A 75 12.61 -19.62 -6.90
C ILE A 75 11.12 -19.39 -6.61
N SER A 76 10.33 -20.47 -6.61
CA SER A 76 8.89 -20.39 -6.33
C SER A 76 8.59 -19.79 -4.95
N ASN A 77 9.32 -20.21 -3.91
CA ASN A 77 9.16 -19.66 -2.57
C ASN A 77 9.55 -18.18 -2.51
N PHE A 78 10.61 -17.76 -3.19
CA PHE A 78 11.01 -16.35 -3.24
C PHE A 78 9.93 -15.48 -3.88
N PHE A 79 9.37 -15.90 -5.01
CA PHE A 79 8.27 -15.18 -5.66
C PHE A 79 6.99 -15.19 -4.82
N LEU A 80 6.65 -16.32 -4.19
CA LEU A 80 5.48 -16.42 -3.32
C LEU A 80 5.58 -15.48 -2.12
N CYS A 81 6.76 -15.40 -1.48
CA CYS A 81 7.03 -14.44 -0.41
C CYS A 81 6.89 -12.99 -0.89
N ALA A 82 7.41 -12.65 -2.07
CA ALA A 82 7.27 -11.29 -2.62
C ALA A 82 5.79 -10.93 -2.87
N TYR A 83 5.00 -11.84 -3.44
CA TYR A 83 3.56 -11.63 -3.63
C TYR A 83 2.83 -11.51 -2.29
N ALA A 84 3.17 -12.34 -1.30
CA ALA A 84 2.61 -12.24 0.03
C ALA A 84 2.93 -10.90 0.69
N LEU A 85 4.17 -10.41 0.59
CA LEU A 85 4.57 -9.11 1.12
C LEU A 85 3.84 -7.94 0.48
N VAL A 86 3.66 -7.95 -0.85
CA VAL A 86 2.92 -6.89 -1.56
C VAL A 86 1.45 -6.87 -1.13
N ASN A 87 0.81 -8.05 -1.07
CA ASN A 87 -0.58 -8.16 -0.62
C ASN A 87 -0.74 -7.77 0.85
N TYR A 88 0.21 -8.15 1.70
CA TYR A 88 0.21 -7.77 3.11
C TYR A 88 0.43 -6.27 3.29
N ALA A 89 1.37 -5.66 2.58
CA ALA A 89 1.59 -4.21 2.60
C ALA A 89 0.33 -3.44 2.17
N CYS A 90 -0.36 -3.92 1.12
CA CYS A 90 -1.63 -3.36 0.68
C CYS A 90 -2.72 -3.51 1.77
N PHE A 91 -2.81 -4.68 2.41
CA PHE A 91 -3.75 -4.91 3.50
C PHE A 91 -3.52 -3.97 4.69
N ILE A 92 -2.26 -3.82 5.11
CA ILE A 92 -1.90 -2.88 6.18
C ILE A 92 -2.17 -1.43 5.76
N ALA A 93 -1.89 -1.06 4.50
CA ALA A 93 -2.21 0.27 3.99
C ALA A 93 -3.72 0.55 4.01
N CYS A 94 -4.54 -0.40 3.57
CA CYS A 94 -6.00 -0.29 3.63
C CYS A 94 -6.54 -0.21 5.07
N LEU A 95 -5.93 -0.92 6.01
CA LEU A 95 -6.29 -0.82 7.44
C LEU A 95 -5.85 0.51 8.06
N SER A 96 -4.68 1.02 7.67
CA SER A 96 -4.09 2.25 8.25
C SER A 96 -4.69 3.52 7.65
N GLN A 97 -5.20 3.44 6.42
CA GLN A 97 -5.90 4.55 5.78
C GLN A 97 -7.28 4.71 6.40
N THR A 98 -7.45 5.68 7.31
CA THR A 98 -8.75 6.32 7.49
C THR A 98 -9.03 7.10 6.21
N PRO A 99 -10.02 6.71 5.38
CA PRO A 99 -10.26 7.41 4.15
C PRO A 99 -10.70 8.84 4.49
N ASP A 100 -9.98 9.84 3.95
CA ASP A 100 -10.33 11.25 4.04
C ASP A 100 -11.52 11.55 3.10
N VAL A 101 -12.64 10.90 3.38
CA VAL A 101 -13.87 10.97 2.59
C VAL A 101 -15.01 11.40 3.51
N ASN A 102 -15.65 12.51 3.15
CA ASN A 102 -16.68 13.16 3.95
C ASN A 102 -18.05 12.44 3.96
N TRP A 103 -18.21 11.38 3.15
CA TRP A 103 -19.48 10.66 3.00
C TRP A 103 -19.61 9.44 3.91
N GLY A 104 -18.72 9.31 4.90
CA GLY A 104 -18.81 8.32 5.97
C GLY A 104 -18.14 6.99 5.59
N THR A 105 -17.30 6.48 6.49
CA THR A 105 -16.60 5.21 6.32
C THR A 105 -17.50 4.03 6.67
N SER A 106 -17.17 2.82 6.21
CA SER A 106 -17.87 1.59 6.62
C SER A 106 -17.94 1.42 8.14
N THR A 107 -16.90 1.88 8.86
CA THR A 107 -16.86 1.93 10.32
C THR A 107 -17.90 2.90 10.91
N THR A 108 -18.08 4.08 10.29
CA THR A 108 -19.15 5.01 10.73
C THR A 108 -20.54 4.44 10.47
N ALA A 109 -20.72 3.71 9.37
CA ALA A 109 -22.00 3.08 9.03
C ALA A 109 -22.36 1.94 10.01
N THR A 110 -21.38 1.14 10.47
CA THR A 110 -21.63 0.11 11.49
C THR A 110 -21.95 0.74 12.84
N THR A 111 -21.21 1.78 13.27
CA THR A 111 -21.54 2.53 14.50
C THR A 111 -22.97 3.10 14.45
N TYR A 112 -23.39 3.67 13.30
CA TYR A 112 -24.77 4.14 13.11
C TYR A 112 -25.78 3.00 13.24
N LYS A 113 -25.53 1.84 12.61
CA LYS A 113 -26.42 0.66 12.74
C LYS A 113 -26.52 0.15 14.17
N HIS A 114 -25.42 0.14 14.92
CA HIS A 114 -25.43 -0.24 16.34
C HIS A 114 -26.24 0.75 17.18
N ALA A 115 -26.04 2.06 16.98
CA ALA A 115 -26.80 3.09 17.66
C ALA A 115 -28.29 3.02 17.32
N LEU A 116 -28.64 2.87 16.03
CA LEU A 116 -30.01 2.75 15.56
C LEU A 116 -30.72 1.52 16.14
N ASN A 117 -30.05 0.36 16.13
CA ASN A 117 -30.59 -0.85 16.75
C ASN A 117 -30.79 -0.68 18.26
N GLY A 118 -29.90 0.05 18.94
CA GLY A 118 -30.07 0.45 20.34
C GLY A 118 -31.31 1.30 20.56
N VAL A 119 -31.51 2.34 19.75
CA VAL A 119 -32.69 3.22 19.83
C VAL A 119 -33.98 2.44 19.53
N MET A 120 -34.01 1.62 18.48
CA MET A 120 -35.18 0.81 18.13
C MET A 120 -35.54 -0.18 19.25
N LYS A 121 -34.55 -0.71 19.97
CA LYS A 121 -34.79 -1.55 21.15
C LYS A 121 -35.43 -0.74 22.28
N LEU A 122 -34.92 0.46 22.54
CA LEU A 122 -35.46 1.36 23.56
C LEU A 122 -36.87 1.89 23.23
N THR A 123 -37.26 1.92 21.96
CA THR A 123 -38.64 2.27 21.54
C THR A 123 -39.62 1.11 21.72
N LYS A 124 -39.14 -0.14 21.69
CA LYS A 124 -39.98 -1.32 21.89
C LYS A 124 -40.25 -1.61 23.37
N ASP A 125 -39.34 -1.21 24.25
CA ASP A 125 -39.54 -1.33 25.69
C ASP A 125 -40.51 -0.24 26.18
N GLU A 126 -41.50 -0.63 26.98
CA GLU A 126 -42.52 0.27 27.50
C GLU A 126 -41.90 1.36 28.41
N PRO A 127 -42.38 2.62 28.40
CA PRO A 127 -41.75 3.69 29.16
C PRO A 127 -41.90 3.43 30.66
N HIS A 128 -40.79 3.08 31.32
CA HIS A 128 -40.73 2.90 32.77
C HIS A 128 -40.06 4.12 33.42
N VAL A 129 -40.47 4.48 34.64
CA VAL A 129 -39.92 5.62 35.42
C VAL A 129 -38.38 5.56 35.59
N LYS A 130 -37.78 4.35 35.47
CA LYS A 130 -36.34 4.10 35.56
C LYS A 130 -35.57 4.37 34.25
N ASN A 131 -36.26 4.59 33.14
CA ASN A 131 -35.69 4.92 31.83
C ASN A 131 -35.83 6.42 31.47
N TYR A 132 -36.28 7.25 32.43
CA TYR A 132 -36.41 8.69 32.23
C TYR A 132 -35.02 9.36 32.21
N ARG A 133 -34.63 9.93 31.07
CA ARG A 133 -33.39 10.69 30.87
C ARG A 133 -33.74 12.08 30.33
N PRO A 134 -33.86 13.12 31.17
CA PRO A 134 -34.18 14.47 30.69
C PRO A 134 -33.04 15.02 29.83
N GLN A 135 -33.32 15.34 28.57
CA GLN A 135 -32.36 15.99 27.68
C GLN A 135 -32.32 17.50 27.98
N VAL A 136 -31.37 17.93 28.80
CA VAL A 136 -31.22 19.33 29.25
C VAL A 136 -30.67 20.28 28.16
N GLY A 137 -30.64 19.86 26.88
CA GLY A 137 -29.85 20.52 25.83
C GLY A 137 -30.60 21.45 24.87
N LEU A 138 -31.94 21.50 24.89
CA LEU A 138 -32.68 22.19 23.82
C LEU A 138 -32.68 23.73 23.96
N LEU A 139 -32.56 24.25 25.19
CA LEU A 139 -32.69 25.69 25.44
C LEU A 139 -31.43 26.50 25.09
N SER A 140 -30.23 25.92 25.22
CA SER A 140 -28.97 26.62 24.94
C SER A 140 -28.73 26.82 23.44
N VAL A 141 -29.12 25.84 22.62
CA VAL A 141 -28.98 25.88 21.15
C VAL A 141 -30.01 26.83 20.50
N LEU A 142 -31.26 26.84 21.00
CA LEU A 142 -32.28 27.79 20.54
C LEU A 142 -31.92 29.24 20.90
N ARG A 143 -31.29 29.48 22.06
CA ARG A 143 -30.81 30.81 22.46
C ARG A 143 -29.60 31.28 21.64
N MET A 144 -28.74 30.37 21.16
CA MET A 144 -27.63 30.73 20.26
C MET A 144 -28.08 31.06 18.83
N ARG A 145 -29.11 30.39 18.28
CA ARG A 145 -29.67 30.77 16.97
C ARG A 145 -30.35 32.15 16.98
N SER A 146 -30.97 32.53 18.09
CA SER A 146 -31.63 33.84 18.24
C SER A 146 -30.63 35.02 18.24
N ARG A 147 -29.34 34.80 18.58
CA ARG A 147 -28.32 35.86 18.60
C ARG A 147 -27.59 36.10 17.28
N LYS A 148 -27.63 35.18 16.31
CA LYS A 148 -26.92 35.31 15.01
C LYS A 148 -27.77 35.90 13.88
N GLY A 149 -29.00 36.34 14.16
CA GLY A 149 -29.94 36.91 13.19
C GLY A 149 -30.07 38.44 13.24
N LYS A 150 -29.06 39.17 13.70
CA LYS A 150 -28.96 40.63 13.60
C LYS A 150 -27.68 41.02 12.90
#